data_AF-A0A351BH57-F1
#
_entry.id   AF-A0A351BH57-F1
#
_cell.length_a   1.000
_cell.length_b   1.000
_cell.length_c   1.000
_cell.angle_alpha   90.00
_cell.angle_beta   90.00
_cell.angle_gamma   90.00
#
_symmetry.space_group_name_H-M   'P 1'
#
loop_
_entity.id
_entity.type
_entity.pdbx_description
1 polymer ?
#
loop_
_entity_poly.entity_id
_entity_poly.type
_entity_poly.pdbx_seq_one_letter_code
_entity_poly.pdbx_strand_id
1 'polypeptide(L)'
;MSERETDQLLVERAQAGDKRAFEVLVAKYQRKVARLLSRFVRDPAEVEDVSQEAFIKAYRALPSFRGDSAFYTWLYRISINTAKNYLVAQGRRAPTWTEYDAEEAEVFEDASQLRDINTPES
;
A
#
# COMPACT_ATOMS: atom_id res chain seq x y z
N MET A 1 -15.42 -14.87 1.30
CA MET A 1 -14.54 -14.06 2.15
C MET A 1 -14.27 -12.78 1.37
N SER A 2 -14.53 -11.62 1.94
CA SER A 2 -14.23 -10.33 1.32
C SER A 2 -12.72 -10.16 1.15
N GLU A 3 -12.32 -9.28 0.23
CA GLU A 3 -10.91 -8.94 0.02
C GLU A 3 -10.26 -8.45 1.33
N ARG A 4 -10.98 -7.60 2.07
CA ARG A 4 -10.55 -7.05 3.38
C ARG A 4 -10.35 -8.13 4.44
N GLU A 5 -11.26 -9.11 4.53
CA GLU A 5 -11.10 -10.26 5.45
C GLU A 5 -9.88 -11.11 5.08
N THR A 6 -9.63 -11.29 3.77
CA THR A 6 -8.48 -12.04 3.27
C THR A 6 -7.17 -11.33 3.63
N ASP A 7 -7.12 -10.02 3.45
CA ASP A 7 -5.94 -9.22 3.82
C ASP A 7 -5.71 -9.20 5.33
N GLN A 8 -6.79 -9.09 6.11
CA GLN A 8 -6.71 -9.15 7.56
C GLN A 8 -6.12 -10.48 8.04
N LEU A 9 -6.53 -11.61 7.45
CA LEU A 9 -5.96 -12.92 7.78
C LEU A 9 -4.46 -13.01 7.42
N LEU A 10 -4.06 -12.46 6.28
CA LEU A 10 -2.64 -12.42 5.88
C LEU A 10 -1.81 -11.53 6.82
N VAL A 11 -2.38 -10.39 7.25
CA VAL A 11 -1.77 -9.49 8.23
C VAL A 11 -1.55 -10.21 9.56
N GLU A 12 -2.56 -10.89 10.09
CA GLU A 12 -2.47 -11.62 11.37
C GLU A 12 -1.40 -12.71 11.32
N ARG A 13 -1.36 -13.47 10.22
CA ARG A 13 -0.30 -14.48 10.00
C ARG A 13 1.09 -13.84 9.94
N ALA A 14 1.22 -12.74 9.21
CA ALA A 14 2.49 -12.02 9.11
C ALA A 14 2.95 -11.44 10.46
N GLN A 15 2.02 -10.92 11.27
CA GLN A 15 2.29 -10.47 12.65
C GLN A 15 2.73 -11.64 13.55
N ALA A 16 2.21 -12.85 13.33
CA ALA A 16 2.64 -14.07 14.00
C ALA A 16 3.98 -14.64 13.48
N GLY A 17 4.63 -13.97 12.52
CA GLY A 17 5.95 -14.34 12.00
C GLY A 17 5.95 -15.12 10.67
N ASP A 18 4.78 -15.33 10.06
CA ASP A 18 4.68 -15.95 8.73
C ASP A 18 5.11 -14.97 7.63
N LYS A 19 6.39 -15.04 7.25
CA LYS A 19 6.96 -14.19 6.20
C LYS A 19 6.26 -14.35 4.86
N ARG A 20 5.78 -15.55 4.53
CA ARG A 20 5.10 -15.83 3.26
C ARG A 20 3.76 -15.10 3.19
N ALA A 21 3.07 -14.94 4.34
CA ALA A 21 1.83 -14.18 4.37
C ALA A 21 2.06 -12.71 3.98
N PHE A 22 3.19 -12.11 4.41
CA PHE A 22 3.55 -10.77 3.96
C PHE A 22 3.96 -10.72 2.49
N GLU A 23 4.68 -11.73 1.98
CA GLU A 23 5.02 -11.82 0.55
C GLU A 23 3.77 -11.82 -0.35
N VAL A 24 2.69 -12.49 0.08
CA VAL A 24 1.40 -12.46 -0.62
C VAL A 24 0.81 -11.05 -0.64
N LEU A 25 0.85 -10.32 0.48
CA LEU A 25 0.42 -8.92 0.54
C LEU A 25 1.27 -8.04 -0.41
N VAL A 26 2.59 -8.22 -0.42
CA VAL A 26 3.49 -7.49 -1.35
C VAL A 26 3.09 -7.77 -2.80
N ALA A 27 2.94 -9.05 -3.18
CA ALA A 27 2.61 -9.44 -4.54
C ALA A 27 1.27 -8.85 -5.01
N LYS A 28 0.29 -8.76 -4.10
CA LYS A 28 -1.02 -8.15 -4.34
C LYS A 28 -0.95 -6.64 -4.55
N TYR A 29 -0.18 -5.93 -3.72
CA TYR A 29 -0.21 -4.47 -3.68
C TYR A 29 0.93 -3.77 -4.45
N GLN A 30 1.99 -4.48 -4.83
CA GLN A 30 3.17 -3.89 -5.49
C GLN A 30 2.83 -3.00 -6.70
N ARG A 31 1.88 -3.44 -7.56
CA ARG A 31 1.48 -2.66 -8.74
C ARG A 31 0.68 -1.41 -8.37
N LYS A 32 -0.17 -1.50 -7.33
CA LYS A 32 -0.95 -0.36 -6.81
C LYS A 32 -0.01 0.68 -6.18
N VAL A 33 0.93 0.23 -5.35
CA VAL A 33 1.96 1.07 -4.70
C VAL A 33 2.87 1.74 -5.73
N ALA A 34 3.39 1.00 -6.73
CA ALA A 34 4.24 1.58 -7.76
C ALA A 34 3.50 2.67 -8.57
N ARG A 35 2.24 2.41 -8.96
CA ARG A 35 1.40 3.41 -9.67
C ARG A 35 1.11 4.64 -8.81
N LEU A 36 0.94 4.47 -7.50
CA LEU A 36 0.79 5.58 -6.58
C LEU A 36 2.07 6.42 -6.54
N LEU A 37 3.20 5.76 -6.33
CA LEU A 37 4.50 6.41 -6.19
C LEU A 37 4.98 7.09 -7.47
N SER A 38 4.58 6.60 -8.65
CA SER A 38 4.89 7.24 -9.93
C SER A 38 4.22 8.61 -10.11
N ARG A 39 3.25 8.98 -9.25
CA ARG A 39 2.70 10.34 -9.20
C ARG A 39 3.68 11.35 -8.55
N PHE A 40 4.63 10.85 -7.76
CA PHE A 40 5.61 11.64 -7.00
C PHE A 40 7.00 11.57 -7.64
N VAL A 41 7.37 10.40 -8.14
CA VAL A 41 8.70 10.09 -8.68
C VAL A 41 8.56 9.74 -10.16
N ARG A 42 9.34 10.42 -11.02
CA ARG A 42 9.20 10.28 -12.48
C ARG A 42 10.01 9.11 -13.07
N ASP A 43 11.15 8.81 -12.47
CA ASP A 43 12.03 7.73 -12.93
C ASP A 43 11.47 6.38 -12.47
N PRO A 44 11.17 5.44 -13.40
CA PRO A 44 10.67 4.11 -13.05
C PRO A 44 11.59 3.33 -12.10
N ALA A 45 12.92 3.47 -12.24
CA ALA A 45 13.86 2.77 -11.36
C ALA A 45 13.78 3.33 -9.93
N GLU A 46 13.71 4.66 -9.79
CA GLU A 46 13.51 5.30 -8.49
C GLU A 46 12.13 4.91 -7.88
N VAL A 47 11.09 4.73 -8.69
CA VAL A 47 9.77 4.25 -8.22
C VAL A 47 9.88 2.84 -7.64
N GLU A 48 10.60 1.93 -8.29
CA GLU A 48 10.81 0.57 -7.79
C GLU A 48 11.55 0.59 -6.45
N ASP A 49 12.62 1.38 -6.34
CA ASP A 49 13.40 1.53 -5.11
C ASP A 49 12.55 2.07 -3.94
N VAL A 50 11.78 3.15 -4.18
CA VAL A 50 10.89 3.73 -3.17
C VAL A 50 9.75 2.76 -2.81
N SER A 51 9.25 1.97 -3.76
CA SER A 51 8.23 0.95 -3.49
C SER A 51 8.78 -0.12 -2.55
N GLN A 52 9.99 -0.63 -2.83
CA GLN A 52 10.65 -1.60 -1.95
C GLN A 52 10.86 -1.03 -0.55
N GLU A 53 11.34 0.22 -0.45
CA GLU A 53 11.53 0.88 0.84
C GLU A 53 10.20 1.02 1.62
N ALA A 54 9.11 1.36 0.93
CA ALA A 54 7.78 1.44 1.53
C ALA A 54 7.33 0.09 2.09
N PHE A 55 7.51 -1.02 1.36
CA PHE A 55 7.18 -2.35 1.85
C PHE A 55 8.07 -2.80 3.01
N ILE A 56 9.36 -2.46 3.00
CA ILE A 56 10.26 -2.74 4.12
C ILE A 56 9.81 -1.98 5.38
N LYS A 57 9.43 -0.70 5.24
CA LYS A 57 8.87 0.09 6.34
C LYS A 57 7.55 -0.47 6.83
N ALA A 58 6.66 -0.87 5.91
CA ALA A 58 5.41 -1.52 6.25
C ALA A 58 5.67 -2.82 7.02
N TYR A 59 6.54 -3.71 6.55
CA TYR A 59 6.87 -4.94 7.26
C TYR A 59 7.37 -4.69 8.69
N ARG A 60 8.27 -3.71 8.85
CA ARG A 60 8.80 -3.32 10.18
C ARG A 60 7.74 -2.74 11.11
N ALA A 61 6.77 -2.00 10.55
CA ALA A 61 5.69 -1.38 11.32
C ALA A 61 4.49 -2.31 11.53
N LEU A 62 4.40 -3.42 10.79
CA LEU A 62 3.26 -4.33 10.79
C LEU A 62 2.88 -4.86 12.19
N PRO A 63 3.81 -5.19 13.10
CA PRO A 63 3.44 -5.62 14.45
C PRO A 63 2.63 -4.59 15.26
N SER A 64 2.69 -3.31 14.89
CA SER A 64 1.95 -2.22 15.53
C SER A 64 0.64 -1.84 14.82
N PHE A 65 0.36 -2.46 13.67
CA PHE A 65 -0.88 -2.21 12.92
C PHE A 65 -2.07 -2.87 13.64
N ARG A 66 -3.07 -2.05 13.99
CA ARG A 66 -4.22 -2.46 14.81
C ARG A 66 -5.45 -2.96 14.03
N GLY A 67 -5.48 -2.80 12.71
CA GLY A 67 -6.66 -3.14 11.90
C GLY A 67 -7.81 -2.13 11.96
N ASP A 68 -7.61 -0.95 12.57
CA ASP A 68 -8.63 0.12 12.64
C ASP A 68 -9.05 0.66 11.26
N SER A 69 -8.23 0.42 10.23
CA SER A 69 -8.49 0.71 8.83
C SER A 69 -8.10 -0.50 8.00
N ALA A 70 -8.50 -0.54 6.73
CA ALA A 70 -8.00 -1.57 5.84
C ALA A 70 -6.48 -1.51 5.68
N PHE A 71 -5.88 -2.68 5.39
CA PHE A 71 -4.44 -2.79 5.21
C PHE A 71 -3.93 -1.88 4.08
N TYR A 72 -4.68 -1.78 2.98
CA TYR A 72 -4.29 -0.94 1.85
C TYR A 72 -4.25 0.55 2.22
N THR A 73 -5.26 1.07 2.92
CA THR A 73 -5.26 2.45 3.44
C THR A 73 -4.05 2.75 4.31
N TRP A 74 -3.67 1.81 5.18
CA TRP A 74 -2.47 1.95 6.01
C TRP A 74 -1.17 1.92 5.20
N LEU A 75 -1.05 0.97 4.27
CA LEU A 75 0.10 0.85 3.36
C LEU A 75 0.25 2.08 2.44
N TYR A 76 -0.87 2.63 1.97
CA TYR A 76 -0.92 3.85 1.17
C TYR A 76 -0.25 5.00 1.90
N ARG A 77 -0.61 5.24 3.17
CA ARG A 77 -0.02 6.31 4.00
C ARG A 77 1.49 6.13 4.17
N ILE A 78 1.96 4.90 4.40
CA ILE A 78 3.39 4.59 4.49
C ILE A 78 4.10 4.88 3.16
N SER A 79 3.49 4.49 2.04
CA SER A 79 4.05 4.70 0.71
C SER A 79 4.22 6.19 0.41
N ILE A 80 3.20 7.00 0.65
CA ILE A 80 3.26 8.46 0.49
C ILE A 80 4.34 9.09 1.36
N ASN A 81 4.40 8.73 2.64
CA ASN A 81 5.42 9.28 3.54
C ASN A 81 6.84 8.87 3.12
N THR A 82 7.00 7.66 2.57
CA THR A 82 8.27 7.20 2.00
C THR A 82 8.67 8.04 0.79
N ALA A 83 7.75 8.28 -0.15
CA ALA A 83 8.00 9.14 -1.31
C ALA A 83 8.38 10.57 -0.92
N LYS A 84 7.66 11.17 0.04
CA LYS A 84 7.93 12.52 0.53
C LYS A 84 9.34 12.62 1.12
N ASN A 85 9.70 11.68 1.99
CA ASN A 85 11.04 11.64 2.59
C ASN A 85 12.14 11.44 1.54
N TYR A 86 11.89 10.59 0.55
CA TYR A 86 12.80 10.38 -0.58
C TYR A 86 13.03 11.68 -1.38
N LEU A 87 11.97 12.39 -1.76
CA LEU A 87 12.08 13.65 -2.50
C LEU A 87 12.82 14.74 -1.70
N VAL A 88 12.51 14.86 -0.41
CA VAL A 88 13.20 15.79 0.49
C VAL A 88 14.69 15.48 0.57
N ALA A 89 15.06 14.20 0.69
CA ALA A 89 16.46 13.77 0.72
C ALA A 89 17.21 14.09 -0.59
N GLN A 90 16.52 14.13 -1.73
CA GLN A 90 17.07 14.55 -3.01
C GLN A 90 17.06 16.08 -3.24
N GLY A 91 16.63 16.88 -2.25
CA GLY A 91 16.48 18.33 -2.40
C GLY A 91 15.35 18.74 -3.37
N ARG A 92 14.45 17.81 -3.71
CA ARG A 92 13.29 18.05 -4.58
C ARG A 92 12.08 18.43 -3.72
N ARG A 93 11.27 19.38 -4.20
CA ARG A 93 10.04 19.77 -3.51
C ARG A 93 8.97 18.71 -3.76
N ALA A 94 8.49 18.07 -2.70
CA ALA A 94 7.36 17.15 -2.81
C ALA A 94 6.10 17.93 -3.26
N PRO A 95 5.26 17.37 -4.16
CA PRO A 95 3.98 17.97 -4.51
C PRO A 95 3.10 18.10 -3.26
N THR A 96 2.28 19.17 -3.22
CA THR A 96 1.32 19.40 -2.14
C THR A 96 0.29 18.28 -2.12
N TRP A 97 0.23 17.54 -1.02
CA TRP A 97 -0.73 16.46 -0.77
C TRP A 97 -1.99 17.03 -0.11
N THR A 98 -3.17 16.58 -0.53
CA THR A 98 -4.45 16.98 0.06
C THR A 98 -5.15 15.78 0.71
N GLU A 99 -6.06 16.03 1.66
CA GLU A 99 -6.84 14.98 2.34
C GLU A 99 -7.63 14.08 1.37
N TYR A 100 -7.94 14.59 0.17
CA TYR A 100 -8.56 13.86 -0.94
C TYR A 100 -7.81 12.59 -1.35
N ASP A 101 -6.49 12.54 -1.19
CA ASP A 101 -5.69 11.37 -1.57
C ASP A 101 -5.92 10.18 -0.60
N ALA A 102 -6.33 10.43 0.65
CA ALA A 102 -6.69 9.38 1.60
C ALA A 102 -8.12 8.85 1.34
N GLU A 103 -9.06 9.74 1.00
CA GLU A 103 -10.38 9.35 0.50
C GLU A 103 -10.26 8.58 -0.81
N GLU A 104 -9.34 8.96 -1.71
CA GLU A 104 -9.06 8.21 -2.93
C GLU A 104 -8.60 6.78 -2.60
N ALA A 105 -7.78 6.57 -1.56
CA ALA A 105 -7.37 5.22 -1.16
C ALA A 105 -8.56 4.36 -0.70
N GLU A 106 -9.49 4.93 0.08
CA GLU A 106 -10.69 4.25 0.56
C GLU A 106 -11.70 3.99 -0.58
N VAL A 107 -11.96 4.98 -1.44
CA VAL A 107 -12.82 4.83 -2.62
C VAL A 107 -12.23 3.81 -3.61
N PHE A 108 -10.92 3.80 -3.78
CA PHE A 108 -10.27 2.85 -4.68
C PHE A 108 -10.33 1.41 -4.14
N GLU A 109 -10.27 1.25 -2.82
CA GLU A 109 -10.46 -0.04 -2.17
C GLU A 109 -11.91 -0.54 -2.31
N ASP A 110 -12.89 0.31 -2.02
CA ASP A 110 -14.32 0.01 -2.21
C ASP A 110 -14.64 -0.32 -3.68
N ALA A 111 -14.07 0.43 -4.62
CA ALA A 111 -14.24 0.19 -6.05
C ALA A 111 -13.59 -1.13 -6.52
N SER A 112 -12.46 -1.56 -5.92
CA SER A 112 -11.94 -2.91 -6.18
C SER A 112 -12.85 -3.99 -5.64
N GLN A 113 -13.40 -3.83 -4.43
CA GLN A 113 -14.34 -4.81 -3.87
C GLN A 113 -15.60 -4.95 -4.72
N LEU A 114 -16.13 -3.83 -5.25
CA LEU A 114 -17.31 -3.82 -6.11
C LEU A 114 -17.10 -4.47 -7.49
N ARG A 115 -15.87 -4.53 -8.01
CA ARG A 115 -15.56 -5.17 -9.31
C ARG A 115 -15.52 -6.69 -9.20
N ASP A 116 -14.99 -7.22 -8.11
CA ASP A 116 -14.83 -8.67 -7.94
C ASP A 116 -16.18 -9.36 -7.63
N ILE A 117 -17.08 -8.71 -6.89
CA ILE A 117 -18.45 -9.24 -6.66
C ILE A 117 -19.30 -9.34 -7.94
N ASN A 118 -18.94 -8.62 -9.01
CA ASN A 118 -19.67 -8.57 -10.27
C ASN A 118 -19.04 -9.43 -11.37
N THR A 119 -18.00 -10.20 -11.07
CA THR A 119 -17.40 -11.15 -12.03
C THR A 119 -18.00 -12.53 -11.74
N PRO A 120 -19.00 -13.02 -12.51
CA PRO A 120 -19.44 -14.39 -12.37
C PRO A 120 -18.27 -15.29 -12.82
N GLU A 121 -17.82 -16.18 -11.93
CA GLU A 121 -16.91 -17.26 -12.30
C GLU A 121 -17.47 -17.97 -13.55
N SER A 122 -16.66 -18.06 -14.61
CA SER A 122 -16.92 -18.88 -15.80
C SER A 122 -16.11 -20.15 -15.74
#